data_AF-X1TF20-F1
#
_entry.id   AF-X1TF20-F1
#
_cell.length_a   1.000
_cell.length_b   1.000
_cell.length_c   1.000
_cell.angle_alpha   90.00
_cell.angle_beta   90.00
_cell.angle_gamma   90.00
#
_symmetry.space_group_name_H-M   'P 1'
#
loop_
_entity.id
_entity.type
_entity.pdbx_description
1 polymer ?
#
loop_
_entity_poly.entity_id
_entity_poly.type
_entity_poly.pdbx_seq_one_letter_code
_entity_poly.pdbx_strand_id
1 'polypeptide(L)'
;MIRWNRTFLITVILLSVALALLGWQYNKISQLEHALASLTEQYGRLLDNYSELESRYGKVWTEQPATSAESEQSLTVPYTSISEGNIAWVWKDMDGNLRKWVLPLDSYRSWSNTPKPNKTVSLQCNDEICAVFDYRPYVHPDEFTEVIPSFYQQSSGGREFVQEAFNMVSQLTVYSKDIGEVPRWPIETLTEGTGDCEDLTILLASLLKAAPYP
;
A
#
# COMPACT_ATOMS: atom_id res chain seq x y z
N MET A 1 65.96 -26.99 -62.33
CA MET A 1 65.49 -25.71 -61.78
C MET A 1 64.07 -25.46 -62.30
N ILE A 2 63.05 -25.79 -61.51
CA ILE A 2 61.63 -25.61 -61.93
C ILE A 2 61.27 -24.15 -61.69
N ARG A 3 61.18 -23.34 -62.76
CA ARG A 3 60.68 -21.96 -62.69
C ARG A 3 59.15 -22.00 -62.67
N TRP A 4 58.58 -21.91 -61.47
CA TRP A 4 57.14 -21.77 -61.33
C TRP A 4 56.67 -20.45 -61.95
N ASN A 5 55.62 -20.53 -62.77
CA ASN A 5 55.02 -19.38 -63.41
C ASN A 5 54.36 -18.49 -62.34
N ARG A 6 54.72 -17.21 -62.29
CA ARG A 6 54.21 -16.27 -61.27
C ARG A 6 52.68 -16.21 -61.22
N THR A 7 52.03 -16.39 -62.36
CA THR A 7 50.57 -16.45 -62.46
C THR A 7 49.98 -17.64 -61.72
N PHE A 8 50.63 -18.80 -61.76
CA PHE A 8 50.19 -20.00 -61.05
C PHE A 8 50.23 -19.83 -59.52
N LEU A 9 51.28 -19.18 -59.01
CA LEU A 9 51.40 -18.90 -57.57
C LEU A 9 50.28 -17.97 -57.08
N ILE A 10 49.97 -16.92 -57.85
CA ILE A 10 48.90 -15.97 -57.52
C ILE A 10 47.53 -16.66 -57.53
N THR A 11 47.26 -17.53 -58.50
CA THR A 11 45.97 -18.27 -58.55
C THR A 11 45.79 -19.21 -57.37
N VAL A 12 46.86 -19.87 -56.91
CA VAL A 12 46.80 -20.77 -55.75
C VAL A 12 46.54 -19.99 -54.45
N ILE A 13 47.15 -18.81 -54.29
CA ILE A 13 46.93 -17.94 -53.13
C ILE A 13 45.49 -17.38 -53.13
N LEU A 14 44.98 -16.93 -54.28
CA LEU A 14 43.60 -16.43 -54.36
C LEU A 14 42.59 -17.54 -54.06
N LEU A 15 42.83 -18.76 -54.53
CA LEU A 15 41.96 -19.91 -54.27
C LEU A 15 41.97 -20.30 -52.79
N SER A 16 43.14 -20.29 -52.13
CA SER A 16 43.23 -20.61 -50.70
C SER A 16 42.56 -19.56 -49.82
N VAL A 17 42.67 -18.28 -50.16
CA VAL A 17 41.95 -17.19 -49.47
C VAL A 17 40.44 -17.32 -49.67
N ALA A 18 39.99 -17.63 -50.89
CA ALA A 18 38.56 -17.85 -51.17
C ALA A 18 37.98 -19.03 -50.36
N LEU A 19 38.70 -20.16 -50.29
CA LEU A 19 38.31 -21.32 -49.47
C LEU A 19 38.27 -20.99 -47.98
N ALA A 20 39.24 -20.23 -47.47
CA ALA A 20 39.26 -19.80 -46.07
C ALA A 20 38.07 -18.87 -45.74
N LEU A 21 37.73 -17.95 -46.64
CA LEU A 21 36.57 -17.06 -46.48
C LEU A 21 35.24 -17.83 -46.51
N LEU A 22 35.10 -18.81 -47.41
CA LEU A 22 33.92 -19.69 -47.45
C LEU A 22 33.79 -20.53 -46.17
N GLY A 23 34.90 -21.08 -45.66
CA GLY A 23 34.91 -21.81 -44.40
C GLY A 23 34.53 -20.93 -43.20
N TRP A 24 35.02 -19.69 -43.16
CA TRP A 24 34.65 -18.72 -42.14
C TRP A 24 33.17 -18.33 -42.20
N GLN A 25 32.63 -18.09 -43.41
CA GLN A 25 31.20 -17.81 -43.60
C GLN A 25 30.34 -19.00 -43.17
N TYR A 26 30.70 -20.23 -43.53
CA TYR A 26 29.98 -21.43 -43.14
C TYR A 26 29.93 -21.60 -41.61
N ASN A 27 31.06 -21.41 -40.92
CA ASN A 27 31.10 -21.47 -39.45
C ASN A 27 30.18 -20.41 -38.82
N LYS A 28 30.17 -19.19 -39.36
CA LYS A 28 29.30 -18.12 -38.85
C LYS A 28 27.82 -18.42 -39.07
N ILE A 29 27.44 -18.99 -40.21
CA ILE A 29 26.07 -19.43 -40.49
C ILE A 29 25.66 -20.52 -39.50
N SER A 30 26.51 -21.53 -39.30
CA SER A 30 26.24 -22.61 -38.35
C SER A 30 26.08 -22.10 -36.90
N GLN A 31 26.91 -21.15 -36.47
CA GLN A 31 26.76 -20.52 -35.14
C GLN A 31 25.43 -19.77 -34.99
N LEU A 32 25.01 -19.05 -36.03
CA LEU A 32 23.74 -18.32 -36.04
C LEU A 32 22.54 -19.28 -36.02
N GLU A 33 22.59 -20.38 -36.75
CA GLU A 33 21.56 -21.42 -36.73
C GLU A 33 21.42 -22.05 -35.33
N HIS A 34 22.54 -22.37 -34.67
CA HIS A 34 22.52 -22.86 -33.30
C HIS A 34 21.97 -21.83 -32.30
N ALA A 35 22.36 -20.57 -32.44
CA ALA A 35 21.86 -19.49 -31.59
C ALA A 35 20.35 -19.28 -31.78
N LEU A 36 19.86 -19.32 -33.02
CA LEU A 36 18.44 -19.17 -33.33
C LEU A 36 17.62 -20.37 -32.81
N ALA A 37 18.15 -21.59 -32.93
CA ALA A 37 17.53 -22.78 -32.35
C ALA A 37 17.43 -22.68 -30.82
N SER A 38 18.51 -22.26 -30.15
CA SER A 38 18.51 -22.06 -28.69
C SER A 38 17.54 -20.97 -28.25
N LEU A 39 17.48 -19.84 -28.97
CA LEU A 39 16.56 -18.75 -28.65
C LEU A 39 15.09 -19.18 -28.83
N THR A 40 14.81 -19.96 -29.88
CA THR A 40 13.48 -20.52 -30.13
C THR A 40 13.04 -21.46 -29.01
N GLU A 41 13.95 -22.30 -28.52
CA GLU A 41 13.68 -23.19 -27.37
C GLU A 41 13.41 -22.39 -26.08
N GLN A 42 14.23 -21.37 -25.81
CA GLN A 42 14.04 -20.49 -24.64
C GLN A 42 12.70 -19.75 -24.69
N TYR A 43 12.31 -19.25 -25.87
CA TYR A 43 11.02 -18.61 -26.07
C TYR A 43 9.86 -19.58 -25.83
N GLY A 44 9.97 -20.83 -26.31
CA GLY A 44 8.99 -21.88 -26.02
C GLY A 44 8.82 -22.13 -24.53
N ARG A 45 9.92 -22.31 -23.79
CA ARG A 45 9.87 -22.50 -22.33
C ARG A 45 9.28 -21.32 -21.59
N LEU A 46 9.56 -20.09 -22.04
CA LEU A 46 9.00 -18.88 -21.44
C LEU A 46 7.49 -18.80 -21.65
N LEU A 47 7.02 -19.15 -22.85
CA LEU A 47 5.59 -19.18 -23.18
C LEU A 47 4.86 -20.25 -22.35
N ASP A 48 5.46 -21.42 -22.19
CA ASP A 48 4.91 -22.49 -21.34
C ASP A 48 4.83 -22.05 -19.87
N ASN A 49 5.89 -21.43 -19.35
CA ASN A 49 5.91 -20.89 -17.98
C ASN A 49 4.86 -19.79 -17.79
N TYR A 50 4.65 -18.93 -18.79
CA TYR A 50 3.65 -17.88 -18.74
C TYR A 50 2.22 -18.48 -18.71
N SER A 51 1.95 -19.45 -19.58
CA SER A 51 0.68 -20.18 -19.62
C SER A 51 0.40 -20.92 -18.31
N GLU A 52 1.43 -21.56 -17.73
CA GLU A 52 1.30 -22.21 -16.42
C GLU A 52 1.03 -21.19 -15.31
N LEU A 53 1.72 -20.05 -15.32
CA LEU A 53 1.50 -18.98 -14.35
C LEU A 53 0.09 -18.41 -14.47
N GLU A 54 -0.38 -18.12 -15.68
CA GLU A 54 -1.73 -17.65 -15.96
C GLU A 54 -2.79 -18.66 -15.49
N SER A 55 -2.57 -19.95 -15.75
CA SER A 55 -3.43 -21.03 -15.26
C SER A 55 -3.47 -21.11 -13.73
N ARG A 56 -2.31 -20.97 -13.07
CA ARG A 56 -2.23 -20.92 -11.60
C ARG A 56 -2.94 -19.70 -11.04
N TYR A 57 -2.77 -18.52 -11.63
CA TYR A 57 -3.50 -17.31 -11.23
C TYR A 57 -5.01 -17.44 -11.45
N GLY A 58 -5.43 -18.01 -12.59
CA GLY A 58 -6.83 -18.29 -12.88
C GLY A 58 -7.44 -19.21 -11.83
N LYS A 59 -6.74 -20.28 -11.44
CA LYS A 59 -7.18 -21.18 -10.37
C LYS A 59 -7.28 -20.47 -9.01
N VAL A 60 -6.28 -19.69 -8.62
CA VAL A 60 -6.32 -18.91 -7.37
C VAL A 60 -7.50 -17.93 -7.38
N TRP A 61 -7.83 -17.35 -8.53
CA TRP A 61 -8.96 -16.44 -8.68
C TRP A 61 -10.33 -17.13 -8.66
N THR A 62 -10.43 -18.35 -9.21
CA THR A 62 -11.68 -19.14 -9.22
C THR A 62 -11.90 -19.98 -7.97
N GLU A 63 -10.83 -20.37 -7.27
CA GLU A 63 -10.85 -21.15 -6.03
C GLU A 63 -10.81 -20.27 -4.78
N GLN A 64 -10.64 -18.95 -4.93
CA GLN A 64 -11.14 -18.05 -3.90
C GLN A 64 -12.67 -18.20 -3.87
N PRO A 65 -13.28 -18.73 -2.80
CA PRO A 65 -14.69 -18.45 -2.55
C PRO A 65 -14.85 -16.92 -2.55
N ALA A 66 -16.06 -16.40 -2.68
CA ALA A 66 -16.32 -14.97 -2.53
C ALA A 66 -15.84 -14.47 -1.14
N THR A 67 -14.55 -14.21 -0.99
CA THR A 67 -13.87 -14.03 0.29
C THR A 67 -14.01 -12.62 0.79
N SER A 68 -14.61 -11.70 0.03
CA SER A 68 -14.97 -10.39 0.56
C SER A 68 -16.06 -10.50 1.63
N ALA A 69 -16.96 -11.49 1.57
CA ALA A 69 -18.00 -11.67 2.58
C ALA A 69 -17.55 -12.58 3.75
N GLU A 70 -16.77 -13.62 3.48
CA GLU A 70 -16.30 -14.55 4.52
C GLU A 70 -15.05 -14.06 5.28
N SER A 71 -14.16 -13.25 4.66
CA SER A 71 -13.03 -12.65 5.41
C SER A 71 -13.50 -11.54 6.35
N GLU A 72 -14.52 -10.76 5.96
CA GLU A 72 -15.15 -9.76 6.84
C GLU A 72 -15.82 -10.43 8.06
N GLN A 73 -16.29 -11.68 7.93
CA GLN A 73 -16.89 -12.44 9.04
C GLN A 73 -15.85 -13.09 9.99
N SER A 74 -14.60 -13.25 9.56
CA SER A 74 -13.52 -13.83 10.37
C SER A 74 -12.73 -12.80 11.18
N LEU A 75 -12.86 -11.51 10.88
CA LEU A 75 -12.14 -10.45 11.58
C LEU A 75 -12.92 -10.06 12.85
N THR A 76 -12.26 -10.16 14.00
CA THR A 76 -12.80 -9.62 15.25
C THR A 76 -12.85 -8.09 15.12
N VAL A 77 -14.05 -7.52 15.19
CA VAL A 77 -14.23 -6.06 15.18
C VAL A 77 -13.70 -5.42 16.47
N PRO A 78 -13.13 -4.19 16.38
CA PRO A 78 -13.01 -3.38 15.17
C PRO A 78 -11.82 -3.81 14.30
N TYR A 79 -11.87 -3.51 13.01
CA TYR A 79 -10.73 -3.73 12.11
C TYR A 79 -10.63 -2.66 11.02
N THR A 80 -9.42 -2.52 10.48
CA THR A 80 -9.10 -1.71 9.31
C THR A 80 -8.64 -2.61 8.18
N SER A 81 -9.14 -2.40 6.96
CA SER A 81 -8.70 -3.11 5.76
C SER A 81 -8.34 -2.13 4.66
N ILE A 82 -7.29 -2.44 3.89
CA ILE A 82 -6.88 -1.65 2.73
C ILE A 82 -6.99 -2.52 1.49
N SER A 83 -7.84 -2.13 0.56
CA SER A 83 -8.06 -2.84 -0.71
C SER A 83 -8.51 -1.86 -1.80
N GLU A 84 -8.14 -2.14 -3.05
CA GLU A 84 -8.61 -1.39 -4.22
C GLU A 84 -8.40 0.14 -4.13
N GLY A 85 -7.33 0.58 -3.47
CA GLY A 85 -7.04 2.01 -3.28
C GLY A 85 -7.92 2.71 -2.24
N ASN A 86 -8.63 1.96 -1.38
CA ASN A 86 -9.44 2.48 -0.30
C ASN A 86 -9.02 1.89 1.06
N ILE A 87 -9.23 2.66 2.12
CA ILE A 87 -9.19 2.22 3.51
C ILE A 87 -10.62 2.07 3.98
N ALA A 88 -10.94 0.95 4.61
CA ALA A 88 -12.21 0.73 5.27
C ALA A 88 -12.01 0.45 6.76
N TRP A 89 -12.78 1.15 7.60
CA TRP A 89 -12.86 0.91 9.04
C TRP A 89 -14.20 0.30 9.37
N VAL A 90 -14.20 -0.76 10.18
CA VAL A 90 -15.42 -1.45 10.61
C VAL A 90 -15.44 -1.59 12.13
N TRP A 91 -16.55 -1.22 12.76
CA TRP A 91 -16.79 -1.30 14.22
C TRP A 91 -18.25 -1.60 14.53
N LYS A 92 -18.59 -1.81 15.81
CA LYS A 92 -19.97 -1.95 16.28
C LYS A 92 -20.49 -0.66 16.89
N ASP A 93 -21.71 -0.24 16.53
CA ASP A 93 -22.41 0.81 17.27
C ASP A 93 -22.91 0.30 18.64
N MET A 94 -23.53 1.17 19.46
CA MET A 94 -24.03 0.78 20.79
C MET A 94 -25.19 -0.23 20.72
N ASP A 95 -25.89 -0.31 19.59
CA ASP A 95 -26.92 -1.32 19.32
C ASP A 95 -26.33 -2.66 18.85
N GLY A 96 -25.02 -2.71 18.61
CA GLY A 96 -24.30 -3.89 18.14
C GLY A 96 -24.32 -4.09 16.63
N ASN A 97 -24.84 -3.15 15.85
CA ASN A 97 -24.82 -3.18 14.39
C ASN A 97 -23.42 -2.84 13.87
N LEU A 98 -23.03 -3.48 12.77
CA LEU A 98 -21.78 -3.16 12.09
C LEU A 98 -21.90 -1.83 11.34
N ARG A 99 -20.92 -0.97 11.56
CA ARG A 99 -20.72 0.29 10.85
C ARG A 99 -19.45 0.20 10.02
N LYS A 100 -19.47 0.83 8.85
CA LYS A 100 -18.35 0.84 7.90
C LYS A 100 -18.14 2.26 7.39
N TRP A 101 -16.93 2.77 7.53
CA TRP A 101 -16.47 3.98 6.85
C TRP A 101 -15.45 3.58 5.80
N VAL A 102 -15.49 4.25 4.65
CA VAL A 102 -14.56 4.02 3.54
C VAL A 102 -14.00 5.36 3.11
N LEU A 103 -12.69 5.41 2.89
CA LEU A 103 -11.97 6.59 2.43
C LEU A 103 -10.97 6.19 1.35
N PRO A 104 -10.77 7.00 0.29
CA PRO A 104 -9.66 6.83 -0.63
C PRO A 104 -8.31 6.84 0.09
N LEU A 105 -7.43 5.91 -0.27
CA LEU A 105 -6.07 5.79 0.30
C LEU A 105 -5.25 7.07 0.09
N ASP A 106 -5.47 7.77 -1.01
CA ASP A 106 -4.78 9.03 -1.30
C ASP A 106 -5.22 10.17 -0.37
N SER A 107 -6.49 10.19 0.06
CA SER A 107 -6.95 11.14 1.08
C SER A 107 -6.25 10.89 2.40
N TYR A 108 -6.20 9.63 2.86
CA TYR A 108 -5.43 9.24 4.05
C TYR A 108 -3.98 9.71 3.97
N ARG A 109 -3.30 9.41 2.85
CA ARG A 109 -1.90 9.83 2.63
C ARG A 109 -1.72 11.33 2.65
N SER A 110 -2.69 12.09 2.14
CA SER A 110 -2.62 13.55 2.13
C SER A 110 -2.60 14.12 3.55
N TRP A 111 -3.35 13.51 4.47
CA TRP A 111 -3.44 13.93 5.86
C TRP A 111 -2.28 13.39 6.70
N SER A 112 -1.98 12.08 6.59
CA SER A 112 -0.92 11.44 7.38
C SER A 112 0.47 12.04 7.11
N ASN A 113 0.71 12.53 5.88
CA ASN A 113 1.97 13.17 5.51
C ASN A 113 2.05 14.66 5.90
N THR A 114 1.02 15.22 6.53
CA THR A 114 1.04 16.61 7.00
C THR A 114 2.11 16.76 8.08
N PRO A 115 2.98 17.79 8.02
CA PRO A 115 4.01 18.00 9.03
C PRO A 115 3.42 18.15 10.43
N LYS A 116 3.89 17.31 11.36
CA LYS A 116 3.44 17.29 12.75
C LYS A 116 3.88 18.55 13.51
N PRO A 117 2.95 19.33 14.09
CA PRO A 117 3.29 20.55 14.81
C PRO A 117 4.01 20.23 16.13
N ASN A 118 5.03 21.01 16.46
CA ASN A 118 5.85 20.85 17.66
C ASN A 118 5.68 22.00 18.66
N LYS A 119 4.50 22.64 18.66
CA LYS A 119 4.22 23.80 19.52
C LYS A 119 4.02 23.37 20.97
N THR A 120 4.45 24.22 21.88
CA THR A 120 4.20 24.08 23.32
C THR A 120 3.44 25.28 23.85
N VAL A 121 2.71 25.08 24.95
CA VAL A 121 2.05 26.12 25.72
C VAL A 121 2.56 26.10 27.15
N SER A 122 2.61 27.27 27.79
CA SER A 122 2.97 27.41 29.19
C SER A 122 1.70 27.29 30.05
N LEU A 123 1.71 26.34 30.98
CA LEU A 123 0.65 26.15 31.96
C LEU A 123 1.19 26.34 33.38
N GLN A 124 0.32 26.74 34.30
CA GLN A 124 0.64 26.74 35.73
C GLN A 124 0.54 25.30 36.25
N CYS A 125 1.64 24.77 36.76
CA CYS A 125 1.81 23.41 37.22
C CYS A 125 2.25 23.47 38.70
N ASN A 126 1.27 23.54 39.60
CA ASN A 126 1.46 23.89 41.02
C ASN A 126 2.06 25.31 41.17
N ASP A 127 3.21 25.45 41.80
CA ASP A 127 3.90 26.73 42.02
C ASP A 127 4.88 27.09 40.89
N GLU A 128 4.97 26.28 39.83
CA GLU A 128 5.88 26.49 38.70
C GLU A 128 5.12 26.64 37.37
N ILE A 129 5.76 27.28 36.39
CA ILE A 129 5.27 27.29 35.02
C ILE A 129 5.92 26.14 34.28
N CYS A 130 5.13 25.18 33.78
CA CYS A 130 5.64 24.10 32.95
C CYS A 130 5.22 24.26 31.48
N ALA A 131 6.12 23.90 30.57
CA ALA A 131 5.82 23.85 29.14
C ALA A 131 5.28 22.46 28.80
N VAL A 132 4.10 22.41 28.19
CA VAL A 132 3.48 21.17 27.71
C VAL A 132 3.22 21.27 26.20
N PHE A 133 3.12 20.13 25.52
CA PHE A 133 2.75 20.12 24.11
C PHE A 133 1.36 20.72 23.89
N ASP A 134 1.22 21.50 22.82
CA ASP A 134 -0.06 22.03 22.37
C ASP A 134 -0.70 21.05 21.39
N TYR A 135 -1.70 20.30 21.87
CA TYR A 135 -2.43 19.31 21.06
C TYR A 135 -3.56 19.89 20.21
N ARG A 136 -3.93 21.16 20.40
CA ARG A 136 -5.01 21.80 19.62
C ARG A 136 -4.81 21.73 18.10
N PRO A 137 -3.58 21.88 17.57
CA PRO A 137 -3.31 21.71 16.15
C PRO A 137 -3.52 20.29 15.60
N TYR A 138 -3.52 19.27 16.46
CA TYR A 138 -3.78 17.88 16.06
C TYR A 138 -5.27 17.56 15.95
N VAL A 139 -6.14 18.42 16.49
CA VAL A 139 -7.60 18.27 16.36
C VAL A 139 -8.02 18.67 14.95
N HIS A 140 -8.14 17.68 14.07
CA HIS A 140 -8.34 17.85 12.63
C HIS A 140 -9.69 17.26 12.18
N PRO A 141 -10.79 18.06 12.23
CA PRO A 141 -12.13 17.57 11.92
C PRO A 141 -12.36 17.33 10.43
N ASP A 142 -11.58 17.98 9.56
CA ASP A 142 -11.80 18.01 8.11
C ASP A 142 -11.75 16.60 7.49
N GLU A 143 -10.93 15.72 8.07
CA GLU A 143 -10.78 14.29 7.73
C GLU A 143 -12.09 13.50 7.83
N PHE A 144 -13.02 13.95 8.69
CA PHE A 144 -14.25 13.23 9.02
C PHE A 144 -15.51 13.90 8.49
N THR A 145 -15.37 14.98 7.71
CA THR A 145 -16.50 15.79 7.21
C THR A 145 -17.45 15.03 6.29
N GLU A 146 -16.99 13.98 5.62
CA GLU A 146 -17.84 13.15 4.75
C GLU A 146 -18.69 12.15 5.55
N VAL A 147 -18.22 11.70 6.71
CA VAL A 147 -18.85 10.59 7.45
C VAL A 147 -19.62 11.06 8.67
N ILE A 148 -19.10 12.05 9.41
CA ILE A 148 -19.65 12.48 10.69
C ILE A 148 -21.03 13.16 10.57
N PRO A 149 -21.33 14.01 9.57
CA PRO A 149 -22.67 14.60 9.45
C PRO A 149 -23.76 13.54 9.29
N SER A 150 -23.50 12.50 8.48
CA SER A 150 -24.45 11.41 8.30
C SER A 150 -24.59 10.56 9.57
N PHE A 151 -23.49 10.37 10.31
CA PHE A 151 -23.48 9.65 11.59
C PHE A 151 -24.26 10.42 12.67
N TYR A 152 -24.06 11.73 12.77
CA TYR A 152 -24.78 12.61 13.68
C TYR A 152 -26.29 12.62 13.41
N GLN A 153 -26.69 12.67 12.13
CA GLN A 153 -28.11 12.64 11.73
C GLN A 153 -28.82 11.33 12.07
N GLN A 154 -28.07 10.23 12.19
CA GLN A 154 -28.60 8.92 12.60
C GLN A 154 -28.77 8.81 14.12
N SER A 155 -28.11 9.67 14.90
CA SER A 155 -28.30 9.74 16.35
C SER A 155 -29.57 10.53 16.68
N SER A 156 -30.26 10.17 17.78
CA SER A 156 -31.42 10.90 18.32
C SER A 156 -31.08 12.28 18.89
N GLY A 157 -29.79 12.62 19.00
CA GLY A 157 -29.31 13.95 19.37
C GLY A 157 -27.84 13.96 19.79
N GLY A 158 -27.34 15.13 20.18
CA GLY A 158 -25.92 15.33 20.50
C GLY A 158 -25.38 14.42 21.61
N ARG A 159 -26.19 14.09 22.63
CA ARG A 159 -25.77 13.17 23.70
C ARG A 159 -25.49 11.77 23.16
N GLU A 160 -26.39 11.23 22.36
CA GLU A 160 -26.22 9.89 21.79
C GLU A 160 -25.05 9.85 20.81
N PHE A 161 -24.89 10.89 19.99
CA PHE A 161 -23.73 11.02 19.12
C PHE A 161 -22.40 11.00 19.89
N VAL A 162 -22.29 11.72 21.02
CA VAL A 162 -21.09 11.68 21.87
C VAL A 162 -20.84 10.27 22.40
N GLN A 163 -21.89 9.58 22.84
CA GLN A 163 -21.78 8.22 23.35
C GLN A 163 -21.35 7.24 22.25
N GLU A 164 -21.87 7.39 21.04
CA GLU A 164 -21.49 6.59 19.88
C GLU A 164 -20.05 6.85 19.41
N ALA A 165 -19.64 8.12 19.34
CA ALA A 165 -18.26 8.47 19.02
C ALA A 165 -17.28 7.90 20.07
N PHE A 166 -17.63 7.98 21.35
CA PHE A 166 -16.84 7.36 22.42
C PHE A 166 -16.84 5.83 22.31
N ASN A 167 -17.99 5.21 22.02
CA ASN A 167 -18.11 3.77 21.82
C ASN A 167 -17.18 3.29 20.69
N MET A 168 -17.14 4.00 19.56
CA MET A 168 -16.22 3.69 18.46
C MET A 168 -14.76 3.76 18.90
N VAL A 169 -14.34 4.88 19.52
CA VAL A 169 -12.94 5.05 19.96
C VAL A 169 -12.55 4.02 21.03
N SER A 170 -13.48 3.67 21.93
CA SER A 170 -13.24 2.70 23.00
C SER A 170 -13.02 1.26 22.53
N GLN A 171 -13.33 0.97 21.27
CA GLN A 171 -13.05 -0.33 20.65
C GLN A 171 -11.63 -0.42 20.10
N LEU A 172 -10.94 0.71 19.89
CA LEU A 172 -9.58 0.79 19.36
C LEU A 172 -8.57 0.54 20.50
N THR A 173 -8.46 -0.70 20.97
CA THR A 173 -7.71 -0.99 22.21
C THR A 173 -6.56 -1.97 22.00
N VAL A 174 -5.46 -1.46 21.48
CA VAL A 174 -4.14 -1.88 21.96
C VAL A 174 -3.53 -0.68 22.64
N TYR A 175 -3.74 -0.52 23.95
CA TYR A 175 -3.12 0.56 24.69
C TYR A 175 -1.60 0.34 24.73
N SER A 176 -0.84 1.05 23.88
CA SER A 176 0.61 1.10 24.02
C SER A 176 0.93 1.98 25.21
N LYS A 177 1.58 1.39 26.22
CA LYS A 177 2.13 2.17 27.32
C LYS A 177 3.43 2.81 26.83
N ASP A 178 3.33 3.87 26.04
CA ASP A 178 4.50 4.66 25.68
C ASP A 178 4.42 6.06 26.29
N ILE A 179 5.60 6.53 26.71
CA ILE A 179 5.85 7.86 27.24
C ILE A 179 6.95 8.43 26.35
N GLY A 180 6.59 9.33 25.43
CA GLY A 180 7.54 10.07 24.60
C GLY A 180 7.42 9.90 23.08
N GLU A 181 6.31 9.37 22.57
CA GLU A 181 6.05 9.40 21.12
C GLU A 181 5.52 10.77 20.66
N VAL A 182 5.69 11.05 19.37
CA VAL A 182 5.10 12.24 18.74
C VAL A 182 3.63 11.93 18.49
N PRO A 183 2.70 12.86 18.81
CA PRO A 183 1.27 12.69 18.60
C PRO A 183 0.93 12.18 17.20
N ARG A 184 -0.08 11.33 17.10
CA ARG A 184 -0.62 10.87 15.82
C ARG A 184 -1.70 11.80 15.32
N TRP A 185 -1.82 11.90 14.00
CA TRP A 185 -3.00 12.50 13.40
C TRP A 185 -4.23 11.64 13.69
N PRO A 186 -5.43 12.23 13.82
CA PRO A 186 -6.65 11.48 14.09
C PRO A 186 -6.85 10.30 13.14
N ILE A 187 -6.62 10.50 11.82
CA ILE A 187 -6.74 9.42 10.84
C ILE A 187 -5.69 8.31 11.01
N GLU A 188 -4.49 8.61 11.52
CA GLU A 188 -3.46 7.60 11.82
C GLU A 188 -3.95 6.70 12.96
N THR A 189 -4.39 7.29 14.07
CA THR A 189 -4.96 6.57 15.24
C THR A 189 -6.12 5.68 14.84
N LEU A 190 -7.06 6.20 14.03
CA LEU A 190 -8.20 5.42 13.55
C LEU A 190 -7.77 4.26 12.63
N THR A 191 -6.81 4.49 11.73
CA THR A 191 -6.32 3.48 10.77
C THR A 191 -5.54 2.37 11.44
N GLU A 192 -4.64 2.72 12.35
CA GLU A 192 -3.82 1.75 13.07
C GLU A 192 -4.62 1.02 14.16
N GLY A 193 -5.77 1.58 14.58
CA GLY A 193 -6.64 1.02 15.61
C GLY A 193 -5.98 0.98 16.99
N THR A 194 -5.01 1.86 17.21
CA THR A 194 -4.14 1.91 18.38
C THR A 194 -3.64 3.33 18.62
N GLY A 195 -3.25 3.61 19.86
CA GLY A 195 -2.78 4.91 20.33
C GLY A 195 -2.79 4.94 21.87
N ASP A 196 -2.06 5.90 22.43
CA ASP A 196 -2.10 6.15 23.86
C ASP A 196 -3.30 7.05 24.25
N CYS A 197 -3.33 7.52 25.50
CA CYS A 197 -4.43 8.37 25.97
C CYS A 197 -4.54 9.68 25.19
N GLU A 198 -3.42 10.19 24.67
CA GLU A 198 -3.35 11.44 23.95
C GLU A 198 -3.93 11.28 22.54
N ASP A 199 -3.46 10.27 21.80
CA ASP A 199 -3.92 9.95 20.44
C ASP A 199 -5.43 9.70 20.39
N LEU A 200 -5.95 8.88 21.32
CA LEU A 200 -7.38 8.57 21.39
C LEU A 200 -8.22 9.80 21.76
N THR A 201 -7.67 10.71 22.58
CA THR A 201 -8.33 11.97 22.94
C THR A 201 -8.38 12.93 21.74
N ILE A 202 -7.29 13.03 20.98
CA ILE A 202 -7.21 13.82 19.74
C ILE A 202 -8.20 13.30 18.70
N LEU A 203 -8.27 11.98 18.51
CA LEU A 203 -9.24 11.34 17.62
C LEU A 203 -10.68 11.69 18.06
N LEU A 204 -11.03 11.44 19.32
CA LEU A 204 -12.37 11.74 19.84
C LEU A 204 -12.72 13.23 19.65
N ALA A 205 -11.81 14.15 20.00
CA ALA A 205 -12.04 15.58 19.83
C ALA A 205 -12.28 15.98 18.37
N SER A 206 -11.56 15.35 17.43
CA SER A 206 -11.69 15.62 15.99
C SER A 206 -13.04 15.15 15.44
N LEU A 207 -13.50 13.96 15.85
CA LEU A 207 -14.82 13.43 15.50
C LEU A 207 -15.94 14.34 16.06
N LEU A 208 -15.81 14.77 17.31
CA LEU A 208 -16.79 15.66 17.95
C LEU A 208 -16.85 17.03 17.28
N LYS A 209 -15.71 17.58 16.85
CA LYS A 209 -15.63 18.87 16.16
C LYS A 209 -16.11 18.81 14.71
N ALA A 210 -16.06 17.64 14.08
CA ALA A 210 -16.62 17.42 12.75
C ALA A 210 -18.16 17.32 12.75
N ALA A 211 -18.80 17.16 13.91
CA ALA A 211 -20.26 17.10 13.98
C ALA A 211 -20.89 18.45 13.63
N PRO A 212 -21.99 18.45 12.85
CA PRO A 212 -22.75 19.65 12.53
C PRO A 212 -23.60 20.09 13.72
N TYR A 213 -22.95 20.31 14.87
CA TYR A 213 -23.60 20.91 16.03
C TYR A 213 -24.13 22.31 15.65
N PRO A 214 -25.33 22.70 16.12
CA PRO A 214 -25.79 24.07 16.03
C PRO A 214 -24.92 25.03 16.86
#